data_AF-A0A536U434-F1
#
_entry.id   AF-A0A536U434-F1
#
_cell.length_a   1.000
_cell.length_b   1.000
_cell.length_c   1.000
_cell.angle_alpha   90.00
_cell.angle_beta   90.00
_cell.angle_gamma   90.00
#
_symmetry.space_group_name_H-M   'P 1'
#
loop_
_entity.id
_entity.type
_entity.pdbx_description
1 polymer ?
#
loop_
_entity_poly.entity_id
_entity_poly.type
_entity_poly.pdbx_seq_one_letter_code
_entity_poly.pdbx_strand_id
1 'polypeptide(L)'
;MSQAGVIDGLHFARAALERRGVLGLEQLQRLAKMQCSTLGLEYHLRGGRASNGERCLRLSVRGSVQVLCQRCLDPLPVPIAIDAELQLAENLREIAEADDEIDRVLASRRMDVGQLVEDEVILALPMVPRHETCVHDPVARV
;
A
#
# COMPACT_ATOMS: atom_id res chain seq x y z
N MET A 1 1.43 19.28 6.52
CA MET A 1 0.29 18.41 6.90
C MET A 1 -0.46 18.03 5.63
N SER A 2 0.07 17.08 4.85
CA SER A 2 -0.47 16.73 3.53
C SER A 2 -1.45 15.58 3.68
N GLN A 3 -2.72 15.83 3.94
CA GLN A 3 -3.74 14.77 3.95
C GLN A 3 -3.85 14.16 2.55
N ALA A 4 -3.78 12.82 2.45
CA ALA A 4 -4.00 12.08 1.19
C ALA A 4 -5.36 12.44 0.54
N GLY A 5 -6.33 12.77 1.39
CA GLY A 5 -7.67 13.19 1.03
C GLY A 5 -8.52 12.02 0.54
N VAL A 6 -9.83 12.25 0.51
CA VAL A 6 -10.81 11.30 -0.01
C VAL A 6 -11.03 11.58 -1.50
N ILE A 7 -11.13 10.53 -2.30
CA ILE A 7 -11.46 10.60 -3.73
C ILE A 7 -12.72 9.81 -4.05
N ASP A 8 -13.42 10.20 -5.11
CA ASP A 8 -14.43 9.37 -5.76
C ASP A 8 -13.72 8.51 -6.81
N GLY A 9 -13.62 7.20 -6.56
CA GLY A 9 -12.83 6.30 -7.40
C GLY A 9 -13.28 6.30 -8.86
N LEU A 10 -14.59 6.21 -9.11
CA LEU A 10 -15.15 6.17 -10.46
C LEU A 10 -14.93 7.50 -11.19
N HIS A 11 -15.16 8.63 -10.52
CA HIS A 11 -14.91 9.94 -11.12
C HIS A 11 -13.42 10.15 -11.38
N PHE A 12 -12.56 9.78 -10.44
CA PHE A 12 -11.10 9.93 -10.55
C PHE A 12 -10.54 9.12 -11.71
N ALA A 13 -10.98 7.88 -11.89
CA ALA A 13 -10.61 7.04 -13.03
C ALA A 13 -11.17 7.57 -14.36
N ARG A 14 -12.44 8.03 -14.38
CA ARG A 14 -13.07 8.58 -15.59
C ARG A 14 -12.42 9.88 -16.07
N ALA A 15 -12.09 10.76 -15.15
CA ALA A 15 -11.49 12.07 -15.44
C ALA A 15 -9.96 12.02 -15.60
N ALA A 16 -9.36 10.82 -15.53
CA ALA A 16 -7.91 10.59 -15.61
C ALA A 16 -7.11 11.52 -14.67
N LEU A 17 -7.63 11.71 -13.47
CA LEU A 17 -7.01 12.58 -12.48
C LEU A 17 -5.73 11.95 -11.93
N GLU A 18 -4.81 12.78 -11.48
CA GLU A 18 -3.63 12.32 -10.75
C GLU A 18 -3.51 13.03 -9.41
N ARG A 19 -3.02 12.30 -8.42
CA ARG A 19 -2.77 12.80 -7.07
C ARG A 19 -1.43 12.29 -6.59
N ARG A 20 -0.63 13.21 -6.09
CA ARG A 20 0.70 12.93 -5.55
C ARG A 20 0.80 13.54 -4.18
N GLY A 21 1.55 12.88 -3.32
CA GLY A 21 1.85 13.41 -2.01
C GLY A 21 2.85 12.53 -1.28
N VAL A 22 3.15 12.95 -0.06
CA VAL A 22 3.98 12.17 0.86
C VAL A 22 3.12 11.85 2.08
N LEU A 23 3.05 10.57 2.43
CA LEU A 23 2.34 10.10 3.61
C LEU A 23 3.33 9.77 4.71
N GLY A 24 3.03 10.29 5.91
CA GLY A 24 3.69 9.89 7.14
C GLY A 24 2.90 8.80 7.86
N LEU A 25 3.50 8.23 8.90
CA LEU A 25 2.86 7.23 9.77
C LEU A 25 1.59 7.71 10.45
N GLU A 26 1.46 9.01 10.68
CA GLU A 26 0.26 9.62 11.25
C GLU A 26 -1.00 9.35 10.42
N GLN A 27 -0.84 9.12 9.12
CA GLN A 27 -1.91 8.81 8.17
C GLN A 27 -2.09 7.31 7.92
N LEU A 28 -1.12 6.50 8.35
CA LEU A 28 -1.06 5.07 8.13
C LEU A 28 -1.28 4.36 9.47
N GLN A 29 -2.55 4.31 9.88
CA GLN A 29 -2.97 3.84 11.21
C GLN A 29 -2.74 2.33 11.43
N ARG A 30 -2.85 1.50 10.38
CA ARG A 30 -2.57 0.06 10.45
C ARG A 30 -1.06 -0.18 10.53
N LEU A 31 -0.24 0.54 9.76
CA LEU A 31 1.23 0.45 9.84
C LEU A 31 1.74 0.92 11.20
N ALA A 32 1.15 1.96 11.78
CA ALA A 32 1.47 2.40 13.14
C ALA A 32 1.23 1.29 14.18
N LYS A 33 0.15 0.51 14.01
CA LYS A 33 -0.15 -0.65 14.88
C LYS A 33 0.82 -1.81 14.70
N MET A 34 1.47 -1.92 13.53
CA MET A 34 2.46 -2.96 13.24
C MET A 34 3.87 -2.63 13.76
N GLN A 35 4.01 -1.62 14.63
CA GLN A 35 5.31 -1.18 15.19
C GLN A 35 6.33 -0.84 14.09
N CYS A 36 5.83 -0.28 12.98
CA CYS A 36 6.66 0.16 11.86
C CYS A 36 6.93 1.66 11.97
N SER A 37 8.12 2.11 11.55
CA SER A 37 8.50 3.52 11.37
C SER A 37 8.69 3.83 9.88
N THR A 38 8.35 5.04 9.43
CA THR A 38 8.68 5.53 8.07
C THR A 38 8.93 7.02 8.15
N LEU A 39 9.91 7.49 7.37
CA LEU A 39 10.24 8.92 7.27
C LEU A 39 9.30 9.66 6.30
N GLY A 40 8.60 8.93 5.45
CA GLY A 40 7.73 9.47 4.42
C GLY A 40 7.64 8.51 3.24
N LEU A 41 6.42 8.20 2.81
CA LEU A 41 6.14 7.40 1.63
C LEU A 41 5.60 8.31 0.54
N GLU A 42 6.35 8.46 -0.53
CA GLU A 42 5.89 9.16 -1.71
C GLU A 42 4.91 8.26 -2.46
N TYR A 43 3.70 8.76 -2.65
CA TYR A 43 2.68 8.05 -3.42
C TYR A 43 2.25 8.86 -4.63
N HIS A 44 1.85 8.15 -5.66
CA HIS A 44 1.34 8.69 -6.89
C HIS A 44 0.18 7.83 -7.38
N LEU A 45 -1.02 8.37 -7.25
CA LEU A 45 -2.25 7.75 -7.71
C LEU A 45 -2.70 8.38 -9.02
N ARG A 46 -2.99 7.56 -10.02
CA ARG A 46 -3.46 7.98 -11.34
C ARG A 46 -4.71 7.21 -11.74
N GLY A 47 -5.77 7.94 -12.04
CA GLY A 47 -6.97 7.37 -12.63
C GLY A 47 -6.77 7.09 -14.12
N GLY A 48 -7.38 6.03 -14.62
CA GLY A 48 -7.38 5.73 -16.03
C GLY A 48 -8.27 4.57 -16.40
N ARG A 49 -7.88 3.89 -17.47
CA ARG A 49 -8.51 2.65 -17.93
C ARG A 49 -7.46 1.57 -18.10
N ALA A 50 -7.82 0.36 -17.69
CA ALA A 50 -7.01 -0.83 -17.90
C ALA A 50 -7.10 -1.27 -19.37
N SER A 51 -6.26 -2.23 -19.75
CA SER A 51 -6.20 -2.80 -21.11
C SER A 51 -7.52 -3.44 -21.55
N ASN A 52 -8.32 -3.94 -20.60
CA ASN A 52 -9.66 -4.47 -20.83
C ASN A 52 -10.76 -3.38 -20.99
N GLY A 53 -10.40 -2.09 -20.91
CA GLY A 53 -11.33 -0.96 -21.05
C GLY A 53 -12.07 -0.57 -19.76
N GLU A 54 -11.90 -1.37 -18.69
CA GLU A 54 -12.44 -1.09 -17.36
C GLU A 54 -11.72 0.09 -16.71
N ARG A 55 -12.38 0.71 -15.72
CA ARG A 55 -11.78 1.81 -14.96
C ARG A 55 -10.71 1.25 -14.03
N CYS A 56 -9.55 1.89 -13.99
CA CYS A 56 -8.49 1.50 -13.08
C CYS A 56 -7.86 2.70 -12.37
N LEU A 57 -7.24 2.42 -11.23
CA LEU A 57 -6.39 3.32 -10.48
C LEU A 57 -4.99 2.71 -10.45
N ARG A 58 -4.02 3.42 -11.00
CA ARG A 58 -2.61 3.06 -10.90
C ARG A 58 -1.99 3.75 -9.72
N LEU A 59 -1.52 2.98 -8.75
CA LEU A 59 -0.87 3.47 -7.55
C LEU A 59 0.61 3.10 -7.57
N SER A 60 1.47 4.11 -7.57
CA SER A 60 2.90 3.92 -7.36
C SER A 60 3.29 4.45 -5.99
N VAL A 61 4.01 3.65 -5.21
CA VAL A 61 4.53 4.04 -3.89
C VAL A 61 6.04 3.83 -3.87
N ARG A 62 6.76 4.81 -3.35
CA ARG A 62 8.23 4.80 -3.19
C ARG A 62 8.59 5.32 -1.81
N GLY A 63 9.51 4.63 -1.14
CA GLY A 63 10.07 5.08 0.13
C GLY A 63 10.74 3.97 0.89
N SER A 64 10.87 4.14 2.21
CA SER A 64 11.39 3.09 3.09
C SER A 64 10.56 3.02 4.36
N VAL A 65 10.26 1.78 4.77
CA VAL A 65 9.60 1.46 6.03
C VAL A 65 10.58 0.69 6.88
N GLN A 66 10.85 1.18 8.08
CA GLN A 66 11.55 0.47 9.12
C GLN A 66 10.56 -0.44 9.83
N VAL A 67 10.85 -1.72 9.85
CA VAL A 67 10.09 -2.74 10.59
C VAL A 67 10.97 -3.33 11.67
N LEU A 68 10.40 -3.94 12.70
CA LEU A 68 11.20 -4.66 13.69
C LEU A 68 11.48 -6.08 13.21
N CYS A 69 12.72 -6.53 13.34
CA CYS A 69 13.07 -7.91 13.07
C CYS A 69 12.38 -8.84 14.07
N GLN A 70 11.66 -9.86 13.60
CA GLN A 70 10.99 -10.83 14.50
C GLN A 70 11.96 -11.72 15.32
N ARG A 71 13.27 -11.62 15.11
CA ARG A 71 14.28 -12.42 15.81
C ARG A 71 15.11 -11.60 16.81
N CYS A 72 15.76 -10.53 16.35
CA CYS A 72 16.58 -9.67 17.20
C CYS A 72 15.85 -8.45 17.76
N LEU A 73 14.65 -8.13 17.25
CA LEU A 73 13.88 -6.92 17.58
C LEU A 73 14.56 -5.59 17.21
N ASP A 74 15.62 -5.62 16.40
CA ASP A 74 16.24 -4.40 15.87
C ASP A 74 15.48 -3.83 14.67
N PRO A 75 15.59 -2.51 14.41
CA PRO A 75 15.05 -1.87 13.22
C PRO A 75 15.70 -2.41 11.94
N LEU A 76 14.88 -2.95 11.05
CA LEU A 76 15.21 -3.41 9.71
C LEU A 76 14.61 -2.44 8.68
N PRO A 77 15.43 -1.68 7.92
CA PRO A 77 14.93 -0.84 6.84
C PRO A 77 14.52 -1.70 5.64
N VAL A 78 13.25 -1.62 5.26
CA VAL A 78 12.69 -2.27 4.07
C VAL A 78 12.43 -1.20 3.00
N PRO A 79 13.08 -1.28 1.82
CA PRO A 79 12.77 -0.39 0.71
C PRO A 79 11.40 -0.76 0.12
N ILE A 80 10.54 0.24 -0.06
CA ILE A 80 9.22 0.07 -0.66
C ILE A 80 9.25 0.63 -2.08
N ALA A 81 8.97 -0.23 -3.05
CA ALA A 81 8.79 0.13 -4.45
C ALA A 81 7.62 -0.66 -5.03
N ILE A 82 6.44 -0.05 -5.00
CA ILE A 82 5.19 -0.67 -5.42
C ILE A 82 4.66 0.05 -6.66
N ASP A 83 4.17 -0.72 -7.62
CA ASP A 83 3.41 -0.25 -8.77
C ASP A 83 2.21 -1.18 -8.93
N ALA A 84 1.07 -0.77 -8.38
CA ALA A 84 -0.17 -1.52 -8.38
C ALA A 84 -1.16 -0.93 -9.39
N GLU A 85 -1.93 -1.79 -10.06
CA GLU A 85 -3.07 -1.40 -10.89
C GLU A 85 -4.34 -2.00 -10.31
N LEU A 86 -5.17 -1.14 -9.72
CA LEU A 86 -6.41 -1.50 -9.05
C LEU A 86 -7.58 -1.25 -10.00
N GLN A 87 -8.22 -2.30 -10.50
CA GLN A 87 -9.42 -2.17 -11.31
C GLN A 87 -10.64 -1.87 -10.43
N LEU A 88 -11.45 -0.93 -10.85
CA LEU A 88 -12.63 -0.50 -10.11
C LEU A 88 -13.82 -1.35 -10.50
N ALA A 89 -14.32 -2.15 -9.55
CA ALA A 89 -15.56 -2.91 -9.69
C ALA A 89 -16.75 -2.11 -9.18
N GLU A 90 -17.88 -2.12 -9.88
CA GLU A 90 -19.08 -1.38 -9.44
C GLU A 90 -19.83 -2.11 -8.31
N ASN A 91 -19.59 -3.41 -8.15
CA ASN A 91 -20.24 -4.25 -7.16
C ASN A 91 -19.34 -5.42 -6.72
N LEU A 92 -19.71 -6.07 -5.61
CA LEU A 92 -18.96 -7.21 -5.06
C LEU A 92 -19.00 -8.46 -5.97
N ARG A 93 -20.02 -8.58 -6.83
CA ARG A 93 -20.12 -9.72 -7.76
C ARG A 93 -19.02 -9.64 -8.82
N GLU A 94 -18.77 -8.46 -9.37
CA GLU A 94 -17.68 -8.22 -10.30
C GLU A 94 -16.30 -8.49 -9.69
N ILE A 95 -16.13 -8.32 -8.38
CA ILE A 95 -14.90 -8.72 -7.68
C ILE A 95 -14.81 -10.24 -7.63
N ALA A 96 -15.90 -10.94 -7.29
CA ALA A 96 -15.92 -12.39 -7.19
C ALA A 96 -15.80 -13.11 -8.54
N GLU A 97 -16.19 -12.46 -9.64
CA GLU A 97 -16.07 -12.95 -11.02
C GLU A 97 -14.75 -12.55 -11.68
N ALA A 98 -13.88 -11.81 -10.98
CA ALA A 98 -12.57 -11.43 -11.48
C ALA A 98 -11.64 -12.64 -11.54
N ASP A 99 -10.70 -12.60 -12.48
CA ASP A 99 -9.55 -13.51 -12.46
C ASP A 99 -8.66 -13.17 -11.25
N ASP A 100 -8.08 -14.19 -10.61
CA ASP A 100 -7.21 -14.02 -9.44
C ASP A 100 -5.97 -13.15 -9.74
N GLU A 101 -5.59 -13.01 -11.02
CA GLU A 101 -4.50 -12.13 -11.46
C GLU A 101 -4.87 -10.63 -11.47
N ILE A 102 -6.16 -10.30 -11.37
CA ILE A 102 -6.65 -8.91 -11.44
C ILE A 102 -7.02 -8.41 -10.04
N ASP A 103 -6.25 -7.44 -9.55
CA ASP A 103 -6.60 -6.75 -8.32
C ASP A 103 -7.80 -5.81 -8.54
N ARG A 104 -8.98 -6.24 -8.05
CA ARG A 104 -10.22 -5.46 -8.13
C ARG A 104 -10.59 -4.86 -6.79
N VAL A 105 -10.80 -3.55 -6.79
CA VAL A 105 -11.25 -2.78 -5.64
C VAL A 105 -12.67 -2.28 -5.88
N LEU A 106 -13.53 -2.41 -4.87
CA LEU A 106 -14.89 -1.90 -4.93
C LEU A 106 -14.86 -0.38 -5.09
N ALA A 107 -15.44 0.11 -6.18
CA ALA A 107 -15.49 1.50 -6.48
C ALA A 107 -16.44 2.22 -5.50
N SER A 108 -15.90 3.21 -4.80
CA SER A 108 -16.66 4.02 -3.86
C SER A 108 -16.50 5.50 -4.17
N ARG A 109 -17.53 6.29 -3.85
CA ARG A 109 -17.45 7.76 -3.92
C ARG A 109 -16.56 8.35 -2.83
N ARG A 110 -16.22 7.54 -1.83
CA ARG A 110 -15.34 7.92 -0.72
C ARG A 110 -14.28 6.84 -0.51
N MET A 111 -13.23 6.91 -1.32
CA MET A 111 -12.03 6.10 -1.15
C MET A 111 -10.95 6.96 -0.49
N ASP A 112 -10.40 6.48 0.63
CA ASP A 112 -9.31 7.15 1.30
C ASP A 112 -7.99 6.75 0.63
N VAL A 113 -7.28 7.73 0.06
CA VAL A 113 -6.01 7.46 -0.63
C VAL A 113 -4.94 6.98 0.34
N GLY A 114 -4.99 7.41 1.60
CA GLY A 114 -4.08 6.94 2.63
C GLY A 114 -4.29 5.47 2.95
N GLN A 115 -5.54 5.01 3.02
CA GLN A 115 -5.85 3.59 3.21
C GLN A 115 -5.43 2.76 2.00
N LEU A 116 -5.64 3.24 0.77
CA LEU A 116 -5.18 2.53 -0.43
C LEU A 116 -3.66 2.35 -0.43
N VAL A 117 -2.91 3.43 -0.14
CA VAL A 117 -1.45 3.33 -0.02
C VAL A 117 -1.03 2.41 1.10
N GLU A 118 -1.70 2.49 2.25
CA GLU A 118 -1.43 1.64 3.40
C GLU A 118 -1.60 0.15 3.08
N ASP A 119 -2.68 -0.22 2.41
CA ASP A 119 -2.97 -1.60 2.04
C ASP A 119 -1.90 -2.17 1.11
N GLU A 120 -1.53 -1.44 0.07
CA GLU A 120 -0.44 -1.84 -0.83
C GLU A 120 0.89 -2.00 -0.10
N VAL A 121 1.22 -1.05 0.79
CA VAL A 121 2.47 -1.11 1.57
C VAL A 121 2.46 -2.33 2.47
N ILE A 122 1.35 -2.64 3.15
CA ILE A 122 1.23 -3.83 4.00
C ILE A 122 1.36 -5.11 3.17
N LEU A 123 0.79 -5.16 1.97
CA LEU A 123 0.91 -6.29 1.06
C LEU A 123 2.34 -6.49 0.54
N ALA A 124 3.08 -5.40 0.34
CA ALA A 124 4.48 -5.44 -0.08
C ALA A 124 5.46 -5.78 1.07
N LEU A 125 5.05 -5.61 2.33
CA LEU A 125 5.88 -5.92 3.47
C LEU A 125 6.08 -7.45 3.61
N PRO A 126 7.29 -7.90 3.96
CA PRO A 126 7.53 -9.31 4.18
C PRO A 126 6.68 -9.82 5.36
N MET A 127 6.01 -10.96 5.18
CA MET A 127 5.22 -11.59 6.25
C MET A 127 6.06 -11.87 7.52
N VAL A 128 7.37 -12.12 7.33
CA VAL A 128 8.31 -12.40 8.42
C VAL A 128 9.58 -11.56 8.21
N PRO A 129 9.63 -10.32 8.75
CA PRO A 129 10.80 -9.46 8.62
C PRO A 129 11.96 -9.99 9.45
N ARG A 130 13.06 -10.36 8.80
CA ARG A 130 14.28 -10.88 9.44
C ARG A 130 15.52 -10.35 8.73
N HIS A 131 16.57 -10.04 9.50
CA HIS A 131 17.90 -9.84 8.94
C HIS A 131 18.45 -11.18 8.43
N GLU A 132 19.16 -11.15 7.28
CA GLU A 132 19.85 -12.32 6.73
C GLU A 132 20.86 -12.90 7.73
N THR A 133 21.46 -12.06 8.57
CA THR A 133 22.32 -12.48 9.68
C THR A 133 21.96 -11.68 10.94
N CYS A 134 21.14 -12.27 11.82
CA CYS A 134 20.81 -11.68 13.11
C CYS A 134 21.97 -11.93 14.09
N VAL A 135 22.68 -10.87 14.48
CA VAL A 135 23.83 -10.97 15.43
C VAL A 135 23.38 -11.21 16.88
N HIS A 136 22.11 -10.97 17.20
CA HIS A 136 21.49 -11.33 18.47
C HIS A 136 20.68 -12.62 18.33
N ASP A 137 21.38 -13.76 18.34
CA ASP A 137 20.78 -15.08 18.47
C ASP A 137 20.87 -15.52 19.94
N PRO A 138 19.78 -15.53 20.73
CA PRO A 138 19.82 -16.06 22.09
C PRO A 138 19.84 -17.60 22.13
N VAL A 139 19.90 -18.31 21.00
CA VAL A 139 20.05 -19.78 20.97
C VAL A 139 21.53 -20.19 21.16
N ALA A 140 22.16 -19.65 22.21
CA ALA A 140 23.45 -20.12 22.72
C ALA A 140 23.60 -19.70 24.19
N ARG A 141 22.68 -20.13 25.06
CA ARG A 141 22.99 -20.29 26.48
C ARG A 141 22.65 -21.71 26.89
N VAL A 142 23.72 -22.50 26.90
CA VAL A 142 23.90 -23.77 27.63
C VAL A 142 23.38 -23.67 29.06
#